data_AF-A0A8J3ENN4-F1
#
_entry.id   AF-A0A8J3ENN4-F1
#
_cell.length_a   1.000
_cell.length_b   1.000
_cell.length_c   1.000
_cell.angle_alpha   90.00
_cell.angle_beta   90.00
_cell.angle_gamma   90.00
#
_symmetry.space_group_name_H-M   'P 1'
#
loop_
_entity.id
_entity.type
_entity.pdbx_description
1 polymer ?
#
loop_
_entity_poly.entity_id
_entity_poly.type
_entity_poly.pdbx_seq_one_letter_code
_entity_poly.pdbx_strand_id
1 'polypeptide(L)' 'MQETAKRVLHYIAVESLTIKIGKIMALEEASLVHKWVESHQSTGKIVLKVAYYNRGIA' A
#
# COMPACT_ATOMS: atom_id res chain seq x y z
N MET A 1 14.11 13.00 9.13
CA MET A 1 12.95 12.49 8.36
C MET A 1 11.87 11.82 9.20
N GLN A 2 12.17 11.26 10.39
CA GLN A 2 11.16 10.61 11.25
C GLN A 2 10.03 11.56 11.67
N GLU A 3 10.35 12.82 11.96
CA GLU A 3 9.36 13.81 12.38
C GLU A 3 8.33 14.13 11.27
N THR A 4 8.79 14.26 10.03
CA THR A 4 7.92 14.41 8.87
C THR A 4 7.00 13.20 8.70
N ALA A 5 7.53 11.99 8.86
CA ALA A 5 6.73 10.77 8.78
C ALA A 5 5.64 10.73 9.86
N LYS A 6 5.96 11.08 11.11
CA LYS A 6 4.98 11.18 12.20
C LYS A 6 3.85 12.15 11.88
N ARG A 7 4.18 13.33 11.34
CA ARG A 7 3.18 14.34 10.97
C ARG A 7 2.28 13.87 9.83
N VAL A 8 2.84 13.22 8.81
CA VAL A 8 2.07 12.65 7.69
C VAL A 8 1.12 11.57 8.20
N LEU A 9 1.60 10.65 9.04
CA LEU A 9 0.77 9.61 9.66
C LEU A 9 -0.35 10.20 10.51
N HIS A 10 -0.07 11.27 11.28
CA HIS A 10 -1.09 11.98 12.04
C HIS A 10 -2.19 12.53 11.13
N TYR A 11 -1.84 13.20 10.03
CA TYR A 11 -2.83 13.72 9.07
C TYR A 11 -3.65 12.62 8.39
N ILE A 12 -3.06 11.45 8.16
CA ILE A 12 -3.81 10.28 7.66
C ILE A 12 -4.79 9.79 8.72
N ALA A 13 -4.36 9.71 9.99
CA ALA A 13 -5.17 9.19 11.09
C ALA A 13 -6.37 10.10 11.45
N VAL A 14 -6.23 11.42 11.31
CA VAL A 14 -7.33 12.39 11.52
C VAL A 14 -8.11 12.68 10.23
N GLU A 15 -7.91 11.86 9.19
CA GLU A 15 -8.58 11.96 7.87
C GLU A 15 -8.36 13.29 7.11
N SER A 16 -7.45 14.16 7.59
CA SER A 16 -7.10 15.41 6.90
C SER A 16 -6.16 15.20 5.70
N LEU A 17 -5.61 13.98 5.54
CA LEU A 17 -4.85 13.55 4.38
C LEU A 17 -5.33 12.17 3.92
N THR A 18 -6.08 12.14 2.82
CA THR A 18 -6.57 10.88 2.24
C THR A 18 -5.57 10.26 1.27
N ILE A 19 -5.26 8.97 1.45
CA ILE A 19 -4.51 8.20 0.46
C ILE A 19 -5.48 7.75 -0.63
N LYS A 20 -5.31 8.24 -1.86
CA LYS A 20 -6.08 7.78 -3.02
C LYS A 20 -5.57 6.41 -3.47
N ILE A 21 -6.32 5.36 -3.15
CA ILE A 21 -6.04 3.99 -3.57
C ILE A 21 -6.65 3.78 -4.96
N GLY A 22 -5.81 3.58 -5.96
CA GLY A 22 -6.23 3.31 -7.34
C GLY A 22 -6.46 1.83 -7.60
N LYS A 23 -5.73 0.94 -6.89
CA LYS A 23 -5.91 -0.51 -7.02
C LYS A 23 -5.55 -1.24 -5.72
N ILE A 24 -6.20 -2.38 -5.51
CA ILE A 24 -5.87 -3.33 -4.45
C ILE A 24 -5.64 -4.69 -5.11
N MET A 25 -4.50 -5.31 -4.86
CA MET A 25 -4.12 -6.61 -5.44
C MET A 25 -3.56 -7.55 -4.38
N ALA A 26 -3.48 -8.84 -4.69
CA ALA A 26 -2.87 -9.81 -3.79
C ALA A 26 -1.33 -9.66 -3.80
N LEU A 27 -0.65 -10.02 -2.71
CA LEU A 27 0.81 -9.94 -2.64
C LEU A 27 1.47 -10.84 -3.70
N GLU A 28 0.84 -11.96 -4.04
CA GLU A 28 1.25 -12.91 -5.07
C GLU A 28 1.36 -12.25 -6.45
N GLU A 29 0.61 -11.17 -6.66
CA GLU A 29 0.62 -10.40 -7.90
C GLU A 29 1.70 -9.30 -7.92
N ALA A 30 2.58 -9.22 -6.92
CA ALA A 30 3.60 -8.16 -6.79
C ALA A 30 4.44 -7.97 -8.07
N SER A 31 4.81 -9.05 -8.75
CA SER A 31 5.56 -8.99 -10.01
C SER A 31 4.80 -8.29 -11.13
N LEU A 32 3.48 -8.43 -11.18
CA LEU A 32 2.62 -7.72 -12.13
C LEU A 32 2.44 -6.26 -11.74
N VAL A 33 2.27 -5.98 -10.44
CA VAL A 33 2.23 -4.61 -9.89
C VAL A 33 3.45 -3.82 -10.32
N HIS A 34 4.64 -4.43 -10.21
CA HIS A 34 5.90 -3.78 -10.51
C HIS A 34 5.93 -3.27 -11.95
N LYS A 35 5.54 -4.12 -12.91
CA LYS A 35 5.43 -3.73 -14.34
C LYS A 35 4.46 -2.57 -14.57
N TRP A 36 3.38 -2.49 -13.80
CA TRP A 36 2.39 -1.42 -13.90
C TRP A 36 2.89 -0.11 -13.31
N VAL A 37 3.70 -0.16 -12.25
CA VAL A 37 4.34 1.03 -11.68
C VAL A 37 5.40 1.57 -12.65
N GLU A 38 6.20 0.69 -13.26
CA GLU A 38 7.24 1.05 -14.23
C GLU A 38 6.68 1.66 -15.52
N SER A 39 5.48 1.26 -15.94
CA SER A 39 4.87 1.78 -17.18
C SER A 39 4.38 3.23 -17.05
N HIS A 40 4.41 3.83 -15.85
CA HIS A 40 3.93 5.18 -15.55
C HIS A 40 2.48 5.47 -16.01
N GLN A 41 1.70 4.43 -16.33
CA GLN A 41 0.27 4.54 -16.61
C GLN A 41 -0.44 4.75 -15.27
N SER A 42 -0.48 6.02 -14.85
CA SER A 42 -0.87 6.47 -13.52
C SER A 42 -2.09 5.75 -12.96
N THR A 43 -1.84 4.78 -12.08
CA THR A 43 -2.85 4.12 -11.23
C THR A 43 -2.65 4.49 -9.77
N GLY A 44 -2.36 5.77 -9.49
CA GLY A 44 -2.30 6.29 -8.11
C GLY A 44 -1.46 5.44 -7.16
N LYS A 45 -1.99 5.08 -5.99
CA LYS A 45 -1.38 4.10 -5.08
C LYS A 45 -2.00 2.72 -5.28
N ILE A 46 -1.16 1.69 -5.34
CA ILE A 46 -1.57 0.29 -5.34
C ILE A 46 -1.29 -0.29 -3.96
N VAL A 47 -2.29 -0.93 -3.36
CA VAL A 47 -2.18 -1.63 -2.07
C VAL A 47 -2.07 -3.13 -2.33
N LEU A 48 -1.07 -3.77 -1.73
CA LEU A 48 -0.93 -5.23 -1.74
C LEU A 48 -1.51 -5.81 -0.46
N LYS A 49 -2.50 -6.69 -0.61
CA LYS A 49 -3.09 -7.45 0.49
C LYS A 49 -2.19 -8.64 0.79
N VAL A 50 -1.64 -8.66 1.99
CA VAL A 50 -0.90 -9.80 2.52
C VAL A 50 -1.89 -10.71 3.23
N ALA A 51 -2.09 -11.93 2.73
CA ALA A 51 -2.83 -12.94 3.46
C ALA A 51 -1.92 -13.50 4.57
N TYR A 52 -2.31 -13.30 5.83
CA TYR A 52 -1.65 -14.00 6.94
C TYR A 52 -2.03 -15.48 6.89
N TYR A 53 -1.09 -16.35 6.53
CA TYR A 53 -1.22 -17.78 6.82
C TYR A 53 -0.87 -17.99 8.29
N ASN A 54 -1.88 -18.28 9.11
CA ASN A 54 -1.67 -18.74 10.47
C ASN A 54 -1.01 -20.13 10.39
N ARG A 55 0.31 -20.21 10.52
CA ARG A 55 1.01 -21.47 10.78
C ARG A 55 0.61 -21.89 12.19
N GLY A 56 -0.53 -22.58 12.29
CA GLY A 56 -0.90 -23.31 13.48
C GLY A 56 0.23 -24.26 13.83
N ILE A 57 0.92 -23.95 14.93
CA ILE A 57 1.86 -24.87 15.55
C ILE A 57 0.97 -25.89 16.24
N ALA A 58 0.89 -27.09 15.66
CA ALA A 58 0.22 -28.25 16.25
C ALA A 58 0.97 -28.71 17.50
#